data_AF-A0A6J2UG65-F1
#
_entry.id   AF-A0A6J2UG65-F1
#
_cell.length_a   1.000
_cell.length_b   1.000
_cell.length_c   1.000
_cell.angle_alpha   90.00
_cell.angle_beta   90.00
_cell.angle_gamma   90.00
#
_symmetry.space_group_name_H-M   'P 1'
#
loop_
_entity.id
_entity.type
_entity.pdbx_description
1 polymer ?
#
loop_
_entity_poly.entity_id
_entity_poly.type
_entity_poly.pdbx_seq_one_letter_code
_entity_poly.pdbx_strand_id
1 'polypeptide(L)'
;MTNYGQRDNYRLRRSVKRPEMSNKNNNNNNNNNNNNNNSSEAGQCLSYCFFEELNIVDGNGFPDRRKLSYMLTKDIRERELRNFYMDTVQQCFRYVDNYRHNKCAQSRELIKCMTEYAKAQCDDWEEYKNMLFN
;
A
#
# COMPACT_ATOMS: atom_id res chain seq x y z
N MET A 1 4.35 -31.78 21.46
CA MET A 1 3.75 -32.58 20.38
C MET A 1 2.83 -31.68 19.59
N THR A 2 3.21 -31.46 18.33
CA THR A 2 2.60 -30.58 17.34
C THR A 2 1.29 -31.18 16.81
N ASN A 3 0.26 -30.36 16.57
CA ASN A 3 -0.80 -30.75 15.65
C ASN A 3 -1.26 -29.53 14.83
N TYR A 4 -0.64 -29.37 13.67
CA TYR A 4 -1.12 -28.52 12.58
C TYR A 4 -1.98 -29.37 11.66
N GLY A 5 -3.23 -28.98 11.44
CA GLY A 5 -4.10 -29.72 10.54
C GLY A 5 -5.50 -29.14 10.39
N GLN A 6 -5.63 -28.02 9.69
CA GLN A 6 -6.86 -27.67 8.99
C GLN A 6 -6.51 -26.92 7.71
N ARG A 7 -6.62 -27.64 6.59
CA ARG A 7 -6.50 -27.13 5.22
C ARG A 7 -7.84 -26.52 4.85
N ASP A 8 -7.96 -25.21 4.94
CA ASP A 8 -9.11 -24.50 4.40
C ASP A 8 -8.99 -24.36 2.89
N ASN A 9 -9.95 -24.94 2.18
CA ASN A 9 -10.08 -24.90 0.73
C ASN A 9 -10.62 -23.54 0.28
N TYR A 10 -9.75 -22.61 -0.12
CA TYR A 10 -10.16 -21.39 -0.81
C TYR A 10 -10.61 -21.73 -2.24
N ARG A 11 -11.92 -21.98 -2.40
CA ARG A 11 -12.58 -21.99 -3.71
C ARG A 11 -12.57 -20.57 -4.29
N LEU A 12 -11.65 -20.31 -5.21
CA LEU A 12 -11.70 -19.19 -6.15
C LEU A 12 -12.98 -19.28 -7.01
N ARG A 13 -14.08 -18.67 -6.57
CA ARG A 13 -15.24 -18.40 -7.44
C ARG A 13 -15.18 -16.96 -7.94
N ARG A 14 -14.29 -16.70 -8.89
CA ARG A 14 -14.29 -15.46 -9.67
C ARG A 14 -15.36 -15.57 -10.77
N SER A 15 -16.56 -15.08 -10.47
CA SER A 15 -17.64 -14.96 -11.46
C SER A 15 -17.41 -13.71 -12.31
N VAL A 16 -16.55 -13.80 -13.32
CA VAL A 16 -16.40 -12.73 -14.33
C VAL A 16 -17.63 -12.78 -15.23
N LYS A 17 -18.64 -11.94 -14.95
CA LYS A 17 -19.70 -11.65 -15.91
C LYS A 17 -19.10 -10.86 -17.06
N ARG A 18 -18.92 -11.49 -18.22
CA ARG A 18 -18.65 -10.82 -19.50
C ARG A 18 -19.90 -10.03 -19.92
N PRO A 19 -19.82 -8.73 -20.25
CA PRO A 19 -20.90 -8.06 -20.96
C PRO A 19 -20.94 -8.52 -22.41
N GLU A 20 -22.14 -8.89 -22.86
CA GLU A 20 -22.45 -9.21 -24.25
C GLU A 20 -22.21 -8.01 -25.17
N MET A 21 -21.62 -8.28 -26.34
CA MET A 21 -21.23 -7.31 -27.34
C MET A 21 -22.44 -6.97 -28.22
N SER A 22 -23.12 -5.86 -27.94
CA SER A 22 -24.17 -5.32 -28.83
C SER A 22 -23.53 -4.36 -29.84
N ASN A 23 -23.51 -4.80 -31.10
CA ASN A 23 -23.05 -4.04 -32.27
C ASN A 23 -23.97 -2.82 -32.51
N LYS A 24 -23.41 -1.60 -32.48
CA LYS A 24 -24.05 -0.40 -33.06
C LYS A 24 -23.00 0.45 -33.75
N ASN A 25 -23.04 0.44 -35.08
CA ASN A 25 -22.39 1.41 -35.95
C ASN A 25 -22.90 2.82 -35.61
N ASN A 26 -22.00 3.78 -35.39
CA ASN A 26 -21.92 5.00 -36.21
C ASN A 26 -20.91 6.03 -35.67
N ASN A 27 -20.24 6.64 -36.64
CA ASN A 27 -19.75 8.02 -36.70
C ASN A 27 -18.43 8.38 -36.00
N ASN A 28 -17.45 8.66 -36.85
CA ASN A 28 -16.47 9.75 -36.80
C ASN A 28 -16.12 10.28 -35.42
N ASN A 29 -14.92 9.96 -34.95
CA ASN A 29 -14.09 10.90 -34.23
C ASN A 29 -12.62 10.51 -34.40
N ASN A 30 -11.86 11.38 -35.07
CA ASN A 30 -10.41 11.44 -34.94
C ASN A 30 -10.07 11.82 -33.50
N ASN A 31 -10.02 10.82 -32.61
CA ASN A 31 -9.36 10.96 -31.33
C ASN A 31 -8.05 10.20 -31.42
N ASN A 32 -6.97 10.96 -31.40
CA ASN A 32 -5.63 10.47 -31.14
C ASN A 32 -5.65 9.65 -29.85
N ASN A 33 -5.81 8.34 -29.98
CA ASN A 33 -5.57 7.39 -28.90
C ASN A 33 -4.06 7.33 -28.67
N ASN A 34 -3.54 8.33 -27.96
CA ASN A 34 -2.34 8.16 -27.17
C ASN A 34 -2.68 7.13 -26.09
N ASN A 35 -2.57 5.84 -26.44
CA ASN A 35 -2.48 4.75 -25.50
C ASN A 35 -1.14 4.89 -24.76
N ASN A 36 -1.07 5.88 -23.87
CA ASN A 36 -0.09 5.89 -22.80
C ASN A 36 -0.49 4.75 -21.88
N ASN A 37 0.08 3.57 -22.14
CA ASN A 37 0.04 2.44 -21.22
C ASN A 37 0.61 2.93 -19.89
N ASN A 38 -0.27 3.29 -18.94
CA ASN A 38 0.05 3.67 -17.57
C ASN A 38 0.60 2.46 -16.81
N SER A 39 1.81 2.02 -17.17
CA SER A 39 2.63 1.09 -16.38
C SER A 39 2.88 1.64 -14.95
N SER A 40 2.68 2.95 -14.74
CA SER A 40 2.78 3.61 -13.43
C SER A 40 1.65 3.26 -12.45
N GLU A 41 0.55 2.62 -12.89
CA GLU A 41 -0.56 2.21 -12.01
C GLU A 41 -0.34 0.88 -11.29
N ALA A 42 0.41 -0.05 -11.88
CA ALA A 42 0.59 -1.39 -11.33
C ALA A 42 1.32 -1.39 -9.96
N GLY A 43 2.25 -0.46 -9.75
CA GLY A 43 2.93 -0.27 -8.46
C GLY A 43 2.12 0.49 -7.41
N GLN A 44 0.96 1.07 -7.78
CA GLN A 44 0.20 1.94 -6.87
C GLN A 44 -0.53 1.18 -5.78
N CYS A 45 -1.00 -0.02 -6.09
CA CYS A 45 -1.81 -0.80 -5.15
C CYS A 45 -1.01 -1.87 -4.39
N LEU A 46 0.28 -2.06 -4.65
CA LEU A 46 1.08 -3.06 -3.93
C LEU A 46 1.15 -2.75 -2.43
N SER A 47 1.41 -1.48 -2.07
CA SER A 47 1.40 -1.05 -0.67
C SER A 47 0.02 -1.24 -0.02
N TYR A 48 -1.05 -1.01 -0.78
CA TYR A 48 -2.42 -1.24 -0.30
C TYR A 48 -2.70 -2.73 -0.05
N CYS A 49 -2.25 -3.62 -0.93
CA CYS A 49 -2.37 -5.06 -0.76
C CYS A 49 -1.76 -5.51 0.58
N PHE A 50 -0.55 -5.05 0.91
CA PHE A 50 0.05 -5.33 2.21
C PHE A 50 -0.76 -4.75 3.38
N PHE A 51 -1.35 -3.58 3.21
CA PHE A 51 -2.15 -2.98 4.28
C PHE A 51 -3.43 -3.76 4.56
N GLU A 52 -4.07 -4.30 3.52
CA GLU A 52 -5.20 -5.22 3.67
C GLU A 52 -4.76 -6.53 4.33
N GLU A 53 -3.69 -7.15 3.84
CA GLU A 53 -3.19 -8.44 4.36
C GLU A 53 -2.78 -8.35 5.84
N LEU A 54 -2.18 -7.23 6.24
CA LEU A 54 -1.80 -6.96 7.63
C LEU A 54 -2.97 -6.45 8.49
N ASN A 55 -4.17 -6.31 7.92
CA ASN A 55 -5.37 -5.77 8.57
C ASN A 55 -5.13 -4.40 9.23
N ILE A 56 -4.34 -3.54 8.59
CA ILE A 56 -4.04 -2.18 9.05
C ILE A 56 -4.88 -1.10 8.34
N VAL A 57 -5.96 -1.51 7.69
CA VAL A 57 -6.97 -0.61 7.11
C VAL A 57 -8.16 -0.39 8.06
N ASP A 58 -8.87 0.73 7.89
CA ASP A 58 -10.10 1.06 8.61
C ASP A 58 -11.34 0.38 8.00
N GLY A 59 -12.54 0.67 8.54
CA GLY A 59 -13.79 0.12 8.03
C GLY A 59 -14.16 0.58 6.61
N ASN A 60 -13.53 1.65 6.12
CA ASN A 60 -13.70 2.16 4.76
C ASN A 60 -12.61 1.62 3.81
N GLY A 61 -11.64 0.87 4.33
CA GLY A 61 -10.49 0.33 3.59
C GLY A 61 -9.40 1.36 3.33
N PHE A 62 -9.28 2.42 4.13
CA PHE A 62 -8.13 3.33 4.11
C PHE A 62 -7.11 2.95 5.17
N PRO A 63 -5.82 3.28 5.02
CA PRO A 63 -4.83 3.05 6.07
C PRO A 63 -5.30 3.61 7.43
N ASP A 64 -5.28 2.79 8.47
CA ASP A 64 -5.64 3.20 9.82
C ASP A 64 -4.38 3.56 10.61
N ARG A 65 -4.30 4.83 11.06
CA ARG A 65 -3.14 5.35 11.79
C ARG A 65 -2.84 4.54 13.05
N ARG A 66 -3.86 4.20 13.84
CA ARG A 66 -3.67 3.51 15.12
C ARG A 66 -3.19 2.08 14.89
N LYS A 67 -3.77 1.38 13.91
CA LYS A 67 -3.37 0.02 13.56
C LYS A 67 -1.94 -0.02 13.03
N LEU A 68 -1.56 0.93 12.15
CA LEU A 68 -0.20 1.02 11.65
C LEU A 68 0.81 1.34 12.78
N SER A 69 0.52 2.34 13.61
CA SER A 69 1.34 2.67 14.79
C SER A 69 1.53 1.45 15.69
N TYR A 70 0.46 0.72 16.01
CA TYR A 70 0.55 -0.48 16.82
C TYR A 70 1.38 -1.57 16.13
N MET A 71 1.12 -1.86 14.86
CA MET A 71 1.81 -2.92 14.13
C MET A 71 3.32 -2.68 14.08
N LEU A 72 3.75 -1.44 13.88
CA LEU A 72 5.18 -1.09 13.82
C LEU A 72 5.87 -1.09 15.19
N THR A 73 5.13 -0.95 16.29
CA THR A 73 5.73 -0.70 17.62
C THR A 73 5.44 -1.75 18.68
N LYS A 74 4.51 -2.69 18.42
CA LYS A 74 4.03 -3.66 19.42
C LYS A 74 5.15 -4.50 20.06
N ASP A 75 6.21 -4.80 19.31
CA ASP A 75 7.32 -5.65 19.74
C ASP A 75 8.61 -4.86 20.03
N ILE A 76 8.57 -3.52 19.94
CA ILE A 76 9.73 -2.66 20.18
C ILE A 76 9.83 -2.33 21.66
N ARG A 77 10.93 -2.76 22.29
CA ARG A 77 11.24 -2.46 23.70
C ARG A 77 11.95 -1.12 23.88
N GLU A 78 12.79 -0.76 22.92
CA GLU A 78 13.58 0.45 22.95
C GLU A 78 12.68 1.68 22.77
N ARG A 79 12.68 2.57 23.77
CA ARG A 79 11.76 3.72 23.80
C ARG A 79 12.02 4.70 22.67
N GLU A 80 13.29 4.96 22.37
CA GLU A 80 13.69 5.91 21.34
C GLU A 80 13.23 5.43 19.96
N LEU A 81 13.56 4.19 19.60
CA LEU A 81 13.11 3.59 18.35
C LEU A 81 11.57 3.52 18.26
N ARG A 82 10.89 3.20 19.36
CA ARG A 82 9.42 3.22 19.41
C ARG A 82 8.85 4.62 19.15
N ASN A 83 9.44 5.66 19.76
CA ASN A 83 9.03 7.05 19.56
C ASN A 83 9.27 7.46 18.11
N PHE A 84 10.41 7.11 17.53
CA PHE A 84 10.74 7.36 16.13
C PHE A 84 9.64 6.83 15.19
N TYR A 85 9.20 5.58 15.35
CA TYR A 85 8.11 5.03 14.53
C TYR A 85 6.76 5.72 14.79
N MET A 86 6.46 6.08 16.04
CA MET A 86 5.23 6.82 16.36
C MET A 86 5.20 8.19 15.68
N ASP A 87 6.31 8.94 15.75
CA ASP A 87 6.45 10.25 15.14
C ASP A 87 6.41 10.15 13.61
N THR A 88 7.10 9.17 13.03
CA THR A 88 7.07 8.88 11.59
C THR A 88 5.64 8.67 11.10
N VAL A 89 4.87 7.80 11.78
CA VAL A 89 3.48 7.53 11.42
C VAL A 89 2.63 8.81 11.56
N GLN A 90 2.76 9.53 12.66
CA GLN A 90 1.99 10.75 12.91
C GLN A 90 2.24 11.82 11.84
N GLN A 91 3.50 12.07 11.48
CA GLN A 91 3.84 13.07 10.47
C GLN A 91 3.38 12.64 9.07
N CYS A 92 3.57 11.38 8.72
CA CYS A 92 3.20 10.91 7.38
C CYS A 92 1.68 10.83 7.18
N PHE A 93 0.89 10.55 8.21
CA PHE A 93 -0.57 10.66 8.11
C PHE A 93 -1.06 12.10 7.92
N ARG A 94 -0.35 13.10 8.47
CA ARG A 94 -0.64 14.52 8.19
C ARG A 94 -0.30 14.89 6.75
N TYR A 95 0.81 14.36 6.23
CA TYR A 95 1.24 14.59 4.84
C TYR A 95 0.24 14.03 3.83
N VAL A 96 -0.24 12.80 4.03
CA VAL A 96 -1.13 12.13 3.06
C VAL A 96 -2.61 12.49 3.19
N ASP A 97 -2.95 13.50 3.98
CA ASP A 97 -4.34 13.86 4.28
C ASP A 97 -5.11 14.31 3.02
N ASN A 98 -4.39 14.80 2.01
CA ASN A 98 -4.95 15.20 0.73
C ASN A 98 -5.31 14.02 -0.20
N TYR A 99 -4.91 12.78 0.12
CA TYR A 99 -5.09 11.60 -0.73
C TYR A 99 -6.29 10.73 -0.34
N ARG A 100 -7.22 11.27 0.46
CA ARG A 100 -8.40 10.56 1.02
C ARG A 100 -9.38 9.97 -0.01
N HIS A 101 -9.18 10.19 -1.30
CA HIS A 101 -10.07 9.69 -2.36
C HIS A 101 -9.57 8.40 -3.03
N ASN A 102 -8.31 8.00 -2.81
CA ASN A 102 -7.74 6.82 -3.46
C ASN A 102 -6.86 6.04 -2.49
N LYS A 103 -7.30 4.83 -2.13
CA LYS A 103 -6.66 3.93 -1.17
C LYS A 103 -5.26 3.50 -1.61
N CYS A 104 -5.08 3.20 -2.89
CA CYS A 104 -3.79 2.81 -3.44
C CYS A 104 -2.81 3.98 -3.40
N ALA A 105 -3.24 5.16 -3.86
CA ALA A 105 -2.43 6.37 -3.81
C ALA A 105 -2.06 6.74 -2.37
N GLN A 106 -3.03 6.76 -1.45
CA GLN A 106 -2.76 7.09 -0.04
C GLN A 106 -1.80 6.09 0.61
N SER A 107 -1.96 4.79 0.35
CA SER A 107 -1.05 3.75 0.87
C SER A 107 0.37 3.90 0.31
N ARG A 108 0.49 4.16 -1.00
CA ARG A 108 1.79 4.40 -1.65
C ARG A 108 2.48 5.64 -1.10
N GLU A 109 1.78 6.76 -1.03
CA GLU A 109 2.35 8.02 -0.52
C GLU A 109 2.68 7.93 0.97
N LEU A 110 1.94 7.13 1.75
CA LEU A 110 2.24 6.91 3.16
C LEU A 110 3.58 6.17 3.31
N ILE A 111 3.76 5.05 2.61
CA ILE A 111 5.02 4.30 2.62
C ILE A 111 6.19 5.13 2.09
N LYS A 112 5.96 5.91 1.04
CA LYS A 112 6.96 6.82 0.50
C LYS A 112 7.38 7.85 1.54
N CYS A 113 6.43 8.53 2.18
CA CYS A 113 6.72 9.49 3.23
C CYS A 113 7.51 8.85 4.38
N MET A 114 7.09 7.67 4.84
CA MET A 114 7.76 6.98 5.95
C MET A 114 9.21 6.61 5.59
N THR A 115 9.43 6.17 4.35
CA THR A 115 10.78 5.88 3.84
C THR A 115 11.66 7.12 3.80
N GLU A 116 11.14 8.24 3.29
CA GLU A 116 11.89 9.50 3.24
C GLU A 116 12.13 10.10 4.63
N TYR A 117 11.18 9.93 5.56
CA TYR A 117 11.38 10.31 6.96
C TYR A 117 12.52 9.49 7.59
N ALA A 118 12.53 8.17 7.40
CA ALA A 118 13.59 7.32 7.90
C ALA A 118 14.97 7.66 7.30
N LYS A 119 15.04 7.85 5.98
CA LYS A 119 16.24 8.33 5.29
C LYS A 119 16.83 9.59 5.90
N ALA A 120 15.98 10.54 6.26
CA ALA A 120 16.39 11.82 6.81
C ALA A 120 16.82 11.75 8.27
N GLN A 121 16.55 10.65 8.98
CA GLN A 121 16.85 10.50 10.42
C GLN A 121 17.88 9.39 10.70
N CYS A 122 18.16 8.51 9.74
CA CYS A 122 19.18 7.47 9.87
C CYS A 122 20.51 7.95 9.27
N ASP A 123 21.48 8.27 10.14
CA ASP A 123 22.81 8.77 9.75
C ASP A 123 23.61 7.77 8.89
N ASP A 124 23.30 6.48 9.04
CA ASP A 124 23.94 5.33 8.39
C ASP A 124 23.21 4.86 7.12
N TRP A 125 22.17 5.57 6.67
CA TRP A 125 21.28 5.12 5.59
C TRP A 125 22.02 4.71 4.30
N GLU A 126 23.00 5.49 3.87
CA GLU A 126 23.74 5.25 2.62
C GLU A 126 24.76 4.10 2.74
N GLU A 127 25.18 3.73 3.95
CA GLU A 127 26.09 2.60 4.19
C GLU A 127 25.36 1.26 3.98
N TYR A 128 24.13 1.13 4.49
CA TYR A 128 23.32 -0.08 4.35
C TYR A 128 22.65 -0.26 2.98
N LYS A 129 22.51 0.82 2.21
CA LYS A 129 21.98 0.78 0.83
C LYS A 129 22.80 -0.13 -0.09
N ASN A 130 24.12 -0.18 0.11
CA ASN A 130 25.01 -1.04 -0.66
C ASN A 130 24.95 -2.52 -0.23
N MET A 131 24.40 -2.82 0.97
CA MET A 131 24.29 -4.19 1.48
C MET A 131 22.95 -4.86 1.15
N LEU A 132 21.87 -4.10 0.96
CA LEU A 132 20.52 -4.64 0.72
C LEU A 132 20.22 -5.01 -0.74
N PHE A 133 21.05 -4.57 -1.70
CA PHE A 133 20.82 -4.74 -3.14
C PHE A 133 22.00 -5.39 -3.89
N ASN A 134 22.82 -6.18 -3.19
CA ASN A 134 23.91 -6.98 -3.79
C ASN A 134 23.58 -8.47 -3.74
#